data_AF-A0A2I1KQZ1-F1
#
_entry.id   AF-A0A2I1KQZ1-F1
#
_cell.length_a   1.000
_cell.length_b   1.000
_cell.length_c   1.000
_cell.angle_alpha   90.00
_cell.angle_beta   90.00
_cell.angle_gamma   90.00
#
_symmetry.space_group_name_H-M   'P 1'
#
loop_
_entity.id
_entity.type
_entity.pdbx_description
1 polymer ?
#
loop_
_entity_poly.entity_id
_entity_poly.type
_entity_poly.pdbx_seq_one_letter_code
_entity_poly.pdbx_strand_id
1 'polypeptide(L)'
;MSEYGPTFGGHGQRGRGDRGYRGGPGSRRSNQDYQRGEGGGRHGSRSGEPRRRYDDEPRDGVLADLVGHLHALDNRSYAAYKAIVGRYSTPQGWTLHVDRVQPDPYAPPTQIRVLVPASLPSLALLGEHELLATTDRRIALADFLTRELHAGFKGTNLSIAAPGQEILQRSSVTLRPAQETEQGQADAAAWMIEIRARVALPARGRSIQGHEASRIFNRDLTREVGAALDLTGERAERLLAHVAALEDHRALSEAVMTNGWVAFLADGSLLPRRSGVSDEPMRSGGLPLTAPESLAATVSLPHAGTVRGTAIGSGVTLIVGGGYHGKSTLLSAIERGVYPHVPGDGRELVATVPDAVKVRAADGRAVTGVDLTPFISHLPGDRDTASFTTKNASGSTSQAASLIEAAEAGASALLLDEDTSATNLLIRDRRMRALVADDREPITPLVDRVGALAEQRGVSTVLVMGGSGDYLDVADRVLLLDSYQLRDATQAAASVVAEQPRQATALADFAEPASRVPLPAPERVRRGPVRTRSRGTQALTLDREEIDVADVAGIVDPGQAEAVAFCLRALLEQRFDGESSLAQCLEDLEALLDEEGLDAVAAPGQRPAFFARPRMVDVAAAVNRYRSLELA
;
A
#
# COMPACT_ATOMS: atom_id res chain seq x y z
N MET A 1 6.32 -42.94 -63.20
CA MET A 1 4.89 -42.72 -62.94
C MET A 1 4.81 -41.69 -61.82
N SER A 2 4.78 -40.39 -62.12
CA SER A 2 3.64 -39.58 -62.61
C SER A 2 2.57 -39.37 -61.53
N GLU A 3 2.02 -38.18 -61.22
CA GLU A 3 2.19 -36.75 -61.61
C GLU A 3 1.43 -35.92 -60.51
N TYR A 4 1.59 -34.62 -60.24
CA TYR A 4 2.37 -33.50 -60.79
C TYR A 4 2.65 -32.47 -59.64
N GLY A 5 3.62 -31.54 -59.81
CA GLY A 5 3.67 -30.26 -59.06
C GLY A 5 2.82 -29.15 -59.74
N PRO A 6 2.88 -27.86 -59.33
CA PRO A 6 4.14 -27.15 -59.08
C PRO A 6 4.17 -26.07 -57.95
N THR A 7 5.36 -25.49 -57.80
CA THR A 7 5.74 -24.20 -57.18
C THR A 7 5.25 -22.98 -58.02
N PHE A 8 5.49 -21.68 -57.78
CA PHE A 8 6.49 -20.89 -57.02
C PHE A 8 5.96 -19.44 -56.75
N GLY A 9 6.44 -18.79 -55.68
CA GLY A 9 6.94 -17.40 -55.71
C GLY A 9 6.01 -16.16 -55.58
N GLY A 10 6.54 -15.11 -54.91
CA GLY A 10 6.32 -13.71 -55.33
C GLY A 10 5.69 -12.69 -54.35
N HIS A 11 6.56 -11.84 -53.76
CA HIS A 11 6.34 -10.43 -53.35
C HIS A 11 5.21 -10.01 -52.38
N GLY A 12 5.50 -9.02 -51.52
CA GLY A 12 4.45 -8.40 -50.69
C GLY A 12 4.80 -7.34 -49.64
N GLN A 13 5.93 -6.61 -49.73
CA GLN A 13 6.09 -5.41 -48.88
C GLN A 13 4.98 -4.40 -49.20
N ARG A 14 4.20 -3.98 -48.21
CA ARG A 14 3.35 -2.78 -48.30
C ARG A 14 3.84 -1.72 -47.32
N GLY A 15 4.54 -0.73 -47.87
CA GLY A 15 5.00 0.43 -47.13
C GLY A 15 3.88 1.39 -46.77
N ARG A 16 4.16 2.28 -45.81
CA ARG A 16 3.34 3.46 -45.51
C ARG A 16 3.57 4.51 -46.61
N GLY A 17 2.51 4.91 -47.33
CA GLY A 17 2.44 6.26 -47.93
C GLY A 17 1.99 7.23 -46.82
N ASP A 18 2.57 8.40 -46.58
CA ASP A 18 3.16 9.47 -47.42
C ASP A 18 2.16 10.58 -47.80
N ARG A 19 2.57 11.83 -47.54
CA ARG A 19 1.96 13.15 -47.84
C ARG A 19 0.63 13.47 -47.14
N GLY A 20 0.41 14.64 -46.52
CA GLY A 20 1.24 15.85 -46.41
C GLY A 20 0.53 17.05 -47.05
N TYR A 21 0.28 18.10 -46.26
CA TYR A 21 -0.23 19.39 -46.77
C TYR A 21 0.45 20.56 -46.05
N ARG A 22 0.91 21.53 -46.84
CA ARG A 22 1.62 22.75 -46.41
C ARG A 22 1.04 23.92 -47.23
N GLY A 23 0.67 25.03 -46.59
CA GLY A 23 0.31 26.26 -47.30
C GLY A 23 -0.76 27.14 -46.62
N GLY A 24 -0.39 28.37 -46.25
CA GLY A 24 -1.31 29.51 -46.19
C GLY A 24 -1.27 30.29 -47.52
N PRO A 25 -1.45 31.64 -47.56
CA PRO A 25 -1.84 32.57 -46.49
C PRO A 25 -2.91 33.63 -46.90
N GLY A 26 -3.34 34.48 -45.95
CA GLY A 26 -4.12 35.72 -46.19
C GLY A 26 -5.65 35.60 -45.98
N SER A 27 -6.41 36.66 -45.63
CA SER A 27 -6.04 38.09 -45.54
C SER A 27 -7.03 38.96 -44.72
N ARG A 28 -6.48 40.03 -44.10
CA ARG A 28 -7.03 41.41 -43.90
C ARG A 28 -8.42 41.70 -43.28
N ARG A 29 -8.37 42.49 -42.18
CA ARG A 29 -9.20 43.69 -41.84
C ARG A 29 -10.69 43.43 -41.46
N SER A 30 -11.38 44.24 -40.64
CA SER A 30 -11.12 45.58 -40.03
C SER A 30 -11.94 45.80 -38.74
N ASN A 31 -11.52 46.75 -37.89
CA ASN A 31 -12.35 47.35 -36.83
C ASN A 31 -13.59 48.06 -37.40
N GLN A 32 -14.67 48.13 -36.61
CA GLN A 32 -15.50 49.33 -36.49
C GLN A 32 -16.29 49.33 -35.18
N ASP A 33 -16.14 50.39 -34.38
CA ASP A 33 -17.01 50.75 -33.26
C ASP A 33 -18.42 51.12 -33.76
N TYR A 34 -19.47 50.94 -32.93
CA TYR A 34 -20.56 51.92 -32.82
C TYR A 34 -21.37 51.77 -31.52
N GLN A 35 -21.13 52.72 -30.61
CA GLN A 35 -22.08 53.50 -29.79
C GLN A 35 -23.26 52.89 -29.00
N ARG A 36 -23.36 53.41 -27.76
CA ARG A 36 -24.56 53.61 -26.91
C ARG A 36 -25.93 53.47 -27.59
N GLY A 37 -26.80 52.70 -26.94
CA GLY A 37 -28.25 52.90 -26.96
C GLY A 37 -28.80 52.95 -25.53
N GLU A 38 -29.28 54.12 -25.09
CA GLU A 38 -30.11 54.23 -23.88
C GLU A 38 -31.52 53.77 -24.21
N GLY A 39 -32.05 52.80 -23.45
CA GLY A 39 -33.40 52.25 -23.65
C GLY A 39 -34.00 51.86 -22.31
N GLY A 40 -34.81 52.75 -21.75
CA GLY A 40 -35.36 52.58 -20.40
C GLY A 40 -36.56 51.65 -20.31
N GLY A 41 -36.78 51.11 -19.10
CA GLY A 41 -38.13 50.77 -18.62
C GLY A 41 -38.61 49.33 -18.85
N ARG A 42 -38.42 48.48 -17.83
CA ARG A 42 -39.57 47.91 -17.11
C ARG A 42 -39.21 47.40 -15.73
N HIS A 43 -39.89 47.93 -14.71
CA HIS A 43 -39.86 47.37 -13.36
C HIS A 43 -40.40 45.94 -13.38
N GLY A 44 -39.54 44.96 -13.13
CA GLY A 44 -39.91 43.59 -12.77
C GLY A 44 -39.61 43.37 -11.29
N SER A 45 -40.56 43.69 -10.41
CA SER A 45 -40.40 43.45 -8.98
C SER A 45 -40.42 41.94 -8.71
N ARG A 46 -39.23 41.33 -8.66
CA ARG A 46 -39.05 40.00 -8.05
C ARG A 46 -38.60 40.22 -6.62
N SER A 47 -39.55 40.01 -5.72
CA SER A 47 -39.33 39.84 -4.29
C SER A 47 -38.08 38.97 -4.06
N GLY A 48 -37.05 39.56 -3.46
CA GLY A 48 -35.95 38.78 -2.91
C GLY A 48 -36.49 37.98 -1.74
N GLU A 49 -36.84 36.71 -1.98
CA GLU A 49 -36.96 35.77 -0.87
C GLU A 49 -35.64 35.81 -0.09
N PRO A 50 -35.66 35.99 1.24
CA PRO A 50 -34.45 35.80 2.01
C PRO A 50 -33.97 34.39 1.73
N ARG A 51 -32.67 34.22 1.42
CA ARG A 51 -32.04 32.90 1.42
C ARG A 51 -32.39 32.27 2.76
N ARG A 52 -33.31 31.30 2.78
CA ARG A 52 -33.72 30.62 4.01
C ARG A 52 -32.44 30.07 4.62
N ARG A 53 -32.03 30.67 5.73
CA ARG A 53 -30.89 30.22 6.50
C ARG A 53 -31.32 28.88 7.07
N TYR A 54 -30.83 27.81 6.48
CA TYR A 54 -31.01 26.50 7.06
C TYR A 54 -30.35 26.53 8.43
N ASP A 55 -31.03 25.93 9.39
CA ASP A 55 -30.42 25.66 10.67
C ASP A 55 -29.35 24.60 10.42
N ASP A 56 -28.10 25.07 10.43
CA ASP A 56 -26.90 24.31 10.13
C ASP A 56 -26.26 23.76 11.43
N GLU A 57 -26.89 23.97 12.59
CA GLU A 57 -26.41 23.44 13.87
C GLU A 57 -26.55 21.90 13.88
N PRO A 58 -25.55 21.17 14.40
CA PRO A 58 -25.62 19.71 14.54
C PRO A 58 -26.84 19.31 15.38
N ARG A 59 -27.63 18.37 14.87
CA ARG A 59 -28.84 17.90 15.57
C ARG A 59 -28.55 16.71 16.46
N ASP A 60 -29.11 16.70 17.67
CA ASP A 60 -29.27 15.49 18.48
C ASP A 60 -30.71 14.99 18.38
N GLY A 61 -30.91 13.67 18.24
CA GLY A 61 -32.24 13.06 18.19
C GLY A 61 -32.20 11.53 18.07
N VAL A 62 -33.33 10.91 17.74
CA VAL A 62 -33.39 9.48 17.39
C VAL A 62 -33.35 9.28 15.86
N LEU A 63 -33.00 8.08 15.40
CA LEU A 63 -32.97 7.75 13.97
C LEU A 63 -34.31 8.00 13.25
N ALA A 64 -35.43 7.87 13.96
CA ALA A 64 -36.76 8.19 13.42
C ALA A 64 -36.93 9.69 13.07
N ASP A 65 -36.27 10.59 13.81
CA ASP A 65 -36.29 12.03 13.53
C ASP A 65 -35.52 12.35 12.24
N LEU A 66 -34.38 11.70 12.02
CA LEU A 66 -33.64 11.77 10.76
C LEU A 66 -34.52 11.30 9.58
N VAL A 67 -35.24 10.18 9.75
CA VAL A 67 -36.16 9.65 8.72
C VAL A 67 -37.27 10.65 8.38
N GLY A 68 -37.95 11.20 9.39
CA GLY A 68 -38.98 12.23 9.19
C GLY A 68 -38.42 13.50 8.56
N HIS A 69 -37.21 13.92 8.96
CA HIS A 69 -36.55 15.09 8.38
C HIS A 69 -36.17 14.87 6.91
N LEU A 70 -35.66 13.69 6.55
CA LEU A 70 -35.35 13.31 5.18
C LEU A 70 -36.59 13.33 4.28
N HIS A 71 -37.75 12.86 4.76
CA HIS A 71 -39.02 13.01 4.02
C HIS A 71 -39.41 14.48 3.84
N ALA A 72 -39.23 15.32 4.86
CA ALA A 72 -39.50 16.75 4.77
C ALA A 72 -38.54 17.50 3.83
N LEU A 73 -37.38 16.93 3.51
CA LEU A 73 -36.40 17.45 2.54
C LEU A 73 -36.64 16.96 1.10
N ASP A 74 -37.59 16.06 0.84
CA ASP A 74 -37.85 15.52 -0.50
C ASP A 74 -38.15 16.62 -1.53
N ASN A 75 -37.60 16.48 -2.74
CA ASN A 75 -37.61 17.46 -3.84
C ASN A 75 -36.98 18.85 -3.57
N ARG A 76 -36.46 19.12 -2.35
CA ARG A 76 -35.72 20.37 -2.08
C ARG A 76 -34.36 20.38 -2.80
N SER A 77 -33.69 21.53 -2.82
CA SER A 77 -32.34 21.64 -3.37
C SER A 77 -31.33 20.81 -2.58
N TYR A 78 -30.38 20.17 -3.27
CA TYR A 78 -29.40 19.26 -2.67
C TYR A 78 -28.65 19.82 -1.46
N ALA A 79 -28.35 21.12 -1.47
CA ALA A 79 -27.69 21.81 -0.37
C ALA A 79 -28.45 21.72 0.98
N ALA A 80 -29.78 21.48 0.95
CA ALA A 80 -30.58 21.30 2.15
C ALA A 80 -30.27 20.00 2.91
N TYR A 81 -29.57 19.03 2.31
CA TYR A 81 -29.04 17.88 3.06
C TYR A 81 -28.09 18.31 4.18
N LYS A 82 -27.47 19.50 4.14
CA LYS A 82 -26.59 19.97 5.23
C LYS A 82 -27.28 19.95 6.60
N ALA A 83 -28.61 20.11 6.65
CA ALA A 83 -29.41 20.06 7.86
C ALA A 83 -29.62 18.62 8.44
N ILE A 84 -29.00 17.58 7.85
CA ILE A 84 -28.91 16.23 8.44
C ILE A 84 -27.57 15.94 9.14
N VAL A 85 -26.69 16.94 9.27
CA VAL A 85 -25.51 16.84 10.13
C VAL A 85 -25.96 16.74 11.58
N GLY A 86 -25.43 15.78 12.33
CA GLY A 86 -25.90 15.50 13.68
C GLY A 86 -25.60 14.08 14.17
N ARG A 87 -26.16 13.78 15.34
CA ARG A 87 -26.08 12.53 16.08
C ARG A 87 -27.48 11.95 16.26
N TYR A 88 -27.66 10.68 15.91
CA TYR A 88 -28.94 9.99 15.93
C TYR A 88 -28.81 8.65 16.65
N SER A 89 -29.43 8.52 17.83
CA SER A 89 -29.46 7.27 18.58
C SER A 89 -30.45 6.28 17.97
N THR A 90 -30.13 4.98 18.09
CA THR A 90 -30.99 3.90 17.56
C THR A 90 -31.57 3.04 18.67
N PRO A 91 -32.76 2.43 18.48
CA PRO A 91 -33.31 1.45 19.42
C PRO A 91 -32.41 0.22 19.63
N GLN A 92 -31.47 -0.03 18.71
CA GLN A 92 -30.48 -1.10 18.78
C GLN A 92 -29.26 -0.74 19.65
N GLY A 93 -29.24 0.44 20.28
CA GLY A 93 -28.21 0.85 21.25
C GLY A 93 -26.93 1.44 20.66
N TRP A 94 -26.82 1.54 19.34
CA TRP A 94 -25.73 2.26 18.66
C TRP A 94 -26.15 3.68 18.24
N THR A 95 -25.19 4.51 17.87
CA THR A 95 -25.41 5.91 17.48
C THR A 95 -24.83 6.19 16.10
N LEU A 96 -25.64 6.75 15.20
CA LEU A 96 -25.19 7.32 13.93
C LEU A 96 -24.70 8.76 14.13
N HIS A 97 -23.53 9.09 13.60
CA HIS A 97 -23.09 10.45 13.37
C HIS A 97 -23.04 10.72 11.86
N VAL A 98 -23.62 11.83 11.43
CA VAL A 98 -23.45 12.37 10.08
C VAL A 98 -22.48 13.55 10.19
N ASP A 99 -21.18 13.27 10.07
CA ASP A 99 -20.12 14.25 10.32
C ASP A 99 -20.03 15.31 9.21
N ARG A 100 -20.18 14.89 7.95
CA ARG A 100 -20.03 15.78 6.80
C ARG A 100 -20.86 15.34 5.60
N VAL A 101 -21.83 16.17 5.26
CA VAL A 101 -22.64 16.03 4.04
C VAL A 101 -21.86 16.46 2.80
N GLN A 102 -21.98 15.69 1.72
CA GLN A 102 -21.41 16.03 0.41
C GLN A 102 -22.10 17.27 -0.20
N PRO A 103 -21.37 18.23 -0.81
CA PRO A 103 -21.96 19.49 -1.27
C PRO A 103 -22.83 19.34 -2.54
N ASP A 104 -22.59 18.30 -3.34
CA ASP A 104 -23.35 17.97 -4.54
C ASP A 104 -23.28 16.44 -4.83
N PRO A 105 -24.14 15.87 -5.70
CA PRO A 105 -24.20 14.43 -5.94
C PRO A 105 -22.94 13.78 -6.52
N TYR A 106 -22.04 14.57 -7.13
CA TYR A 106 -20.80 14.10 -7.76
C TYR A 106 -19.56 14.36 -6.92
N ALA A 107 -19.70 15.09 -5.81
CA ALA A 107 -18.64 15.31 -4.84
C ALA A 107 -18.32 14.03 -4.04
N PRO A 108 -17.16 13.97 -3.34
CA PRO A 108 -16.85 12.88 -2.42
C PRO A 108 -18.03 12.61 -1.46
N PRO A 109 -18.47 11.34 -1.31
CA PRO A 109 -19.70 11.02 -0.58
C PRO A 109 -19.72 11.47 0.88
N THR A 110 -20.94 11.59 1.42
CA THR A 110 -21.21 12.00 2.81
C THR A 110 -20.49 11.08 3.79
N GLN A 111 -19.77 11.65 4.75
CA GLN A 111 -19.04 10.91 5.77
C GLN A 111 -19.95 10.66 6.97
N ILE A 112 -19.99 9.40 7.43
CA ILE A 112 -20.73 8.99 8.61
C ILE A 112 -19.84 8.15 9.53
N ARG A 113 -20.18 8.17 10.82
CA ARG A 113 -19.66 7.22 11.80
C ARG A 113 -20.81 6.50 12.49
N VAL A 114 -20.60 5.25 12.85
CA VAL A 114 -21.50 4.49 13.72
C VAL A 114 -20.71 4.10 14.96
N LEU A 115 -21.18 4.56 16.13
CA LEU A 115 -20.59 4.26 17.43
C LEU A 115 -21.41 3.17 18.11
N VAL A 116 -20.76 2.04 18.38
CA VAL A 116 -21.38 0.82 18.93
C VAL A 116 -20.72 0.51 20.28
N PRO A 117 -21.47 0.46 21.39
CA PRO A 117 -20.95 -0.06 22.65
C PRO A 117 -20.57 -1.53 22.50
N ALA A 118 -19.35 -1.91 22.91
CA ALA A 118 -18.91 -3.31 22.91
C ALA A 118 -19.69 -4.18 23.92
N SER A 119 -20.42 -3.55 24.85
CA SER A 119 -21.29 -4.18 25.84
C SER A 119 -22.69 -4.55 25.32
N LEU A 120 -23.00 -4.37 24.03
CA LEU A 120 -24.27 -4.82 23.46
C LEU A 120 -24.38 -6.36 23.55
N PRO A 121 -25.56 -6.94 23.86
CA PRO A 121 -25.71 -8.39 24.01
C PRO A 121 -25.32 -9.23 22.78
N SER A 122 -25.43 -8.68 21.56
CA SER A 122 -24.97 -9.36 20.34
C SER A 122 -23.44 -9.47 20.20
N LEU A 123 -22.71 -8.78 21.08
CA LEU A 123 -21.25 -8.73 21.14
C LEU A 123 -20.68 -9.44 22.39
N ALA A 124 -21.48 -10.26 23.08
CA ALA A 124 -21.02 -11.03 24.26
C ALA A 124 -19.75 -11.85 23.99
N LEU A 125 -19.62 -12.41 22.78
CA LEU A 125 -18.44 -13.12 22.26
C LEU A 125 -17.13 -12.35 22.47
N LEU A 126 -17.16 -11.01 22.42
CA LEU A 126 -15.97 -10.18 22.60
C LEU A 126 -15.35 -10.32 24.00
N GLY A 127 -16.19 -10.52 25.01
CA GLY A 127 -15.77 -10.80 26.39
C GLY A 127 -15.43 -12.28 26.59
N GLU A 128 -16.27 -13.18 26.07
CA GLU A 128 -16.11 -14.64 26.20
C GLU A 128 -14.79 -15.16 25.63
N HIS A 129 -14.28 -14.53 24.56
CA HIS A 129 -13.02 -14.88 23.90
C HIS A 129 -11.92 -13.81 24.05
N GLU A 130 -12.08 -12.85 24.97
CA GLU A 130 -11.09 -11.79 25.25
C GLU A 130 -10.61 -11.02 23.99
N LEU A 131 -11.51 -10.80 23.02
CA LEU A 131 -11.18 -10.21 21.71
C LEU A 131 -10.77 -8.73 21.76
N LEU A 132 -10.81 -8.13 22.95
CA LEU A 132 -10.41 -6.76 23.24
C LEU A 132 -9.09 -6.66 24.01
N ALA A 133 -8.53 -7.78 24.49
CA ALA A 133 -7.37 -7.78 25.39
C ALA A 133 -6.10 -7.25 24.73
N THR A 134 -5.73 -7.78 23.55
CA THR A 134 -4.50 -7.40 22.83
C THR A 134 -4.78 -6.48 21.65
N THR A 135 -3.77 -5.69 21.25
CA THR A 135 -3.86 -4.83 20.05
C THR A 135 -4.13 -5.65 18.79
N ASP A 136 -3.46 -6.80 18.66
CA ASP A 136 -3.62 -7.72 17.53
C ASP A 136 -5.04 -8.29 17.42
N ARG A 137 -5.68 -8.72 18.53
CA ARG A 137 -7.09 -9.14 18.52
C ARG A 137 -8.04 -8.02 18.10
N ARG A 138 -7.79 -6.79 18.56
CA ARG A 138 -8.55 -5.60 18.14
C ARG A 138 -8.36 -5.29 16.65
N ILE A 139 -7.16 -5.48 16.09
CA ILE A 139 -6.90 -5.34 14.65
C ILE A 139 -7.65 -6.39 13.85
N ALA A 140 -7.56 -7.67 14.23
CA ALA A 140 -8.27 -8.77 13.55
C ALA A 140 -9.80 -8.57 13.59
N LEU A 141 -10.36 -8.18 14.74
CA LEU A 141 -11.78 -7.87 14.86
C LEU A 141 -12.20 -6.67 13.99
N ALA A 142 -11.39 -5.61 13.95
CA ALA A 142 -11.65 -4.44 13.10
C ALA A 142 -11.61 -4.77 11.60
N ASP A 143 -10.64 -5.57 11.17
CA ASP A 143 -10.51 -6.02 9.78
C ASP A 143 -11.69 -6.93 9.39
N PHE A 144 -12.04 -7.91 10.24
CA PHE A 144 -13.21 -8.77 10.07
C PHE A 144 -14.52 -7.99 9.92
N LEU A 145 -14.80 -7.06 10.85
CA LEU A 145 -15.98 -6.20 10.78
C LEU A 145 -15.97 -5.30 9.54
N THR A 146 -14.81 -4.78 9.13
CA THR A 146 -14.66 -4.04 7.87
C THR A 146 -15.05 -4.91 6.67
N ARG A 147 -14.68 -6.20 6.65
CA ARG A 147 -15.04 -7.14 5.57
C ARG A 147 -16.53 -7.47 5.53
N GLU A 148 -17.14 -7.78 6.68
CA GLU A 148 -18.58 -8.06 6.76
C GLU A 148 -19.40 -6.85 6.30
N LEU A 149 -19.06 -5.65 6.77
CA LEU A 149 -19.70 -4.40 6.32
C LEU A 149 -19.44 -4.12 4.83
N HIS A 150 -18.22 -4.35 4.34
CA HIS A 150 -17.91 -4.20 2.92
C HIS A 150 -18.75 -5.15 2.05
N ALA A 151 -18.93 -6.39 2.47
CA ALA A 151 -19.77 -7.37 1.79
C ALA A 151 -21.25 -6.96 1.82
N GLY A 152 -21.78 -6.61 2.99
CA GLY A 152 -23.17 -6.19 3.17
C GLY A 152 -23.54 -4.90 2.43
N PHE A 153 -22.60 -3.95 2.32
CA PHE A 153 -22.83 -2.69 1.60
C PHE A 153 -22.87 -2.86 0.06
N LYS A 154 -22.47 -4.00 -0.51
CA LYS A 154 -22.50 -4.23 -1.97
C LYS A 154 -23.93 -4.11 -2.52
N GLY A 155 -24.09 -3.30 -3.57
CA GLY A 155 -25.39 -3.01 -4.16
C GLY A 155 -26.24 -1.97 -3.43
N THR A 156 -25.70 -1.33 -2.39
CA THR A 156 -26.34 -0.21 -1.67
C THR A 156 -25.66 1.13 -1.99
N ASN A 157 -26.17 2.22 -1.44
CA ASN A 157 -25.52 3.54 -1.48
C ASN A 157 -24.48 3.74 -0.34
N LEU A 158 -24.21 2.71 0.45
CA LEU A 158 -23.21 2.72 1.51
C LEU A 158 -21.86 2.24 0.96
N SER A 159 -20.78 2.70 1.57
CA SER A 159 -19.43 2.25 1.26
C SER A 159 -18.52 2.37 2.49
N ILE A 160 -17.63 1.40 2.64
CA ILE A 160 -16.55 1.35 3.63
C ILE A 160 -15.24 1.04 2.88
N ALA A 161 -14.10 0.98 3.56
CA ALA A 161 -12.87 0.47 2.97
C ALA A 161 -13.09 -0.93 2.34
N ALA A 162 -12.30 -1.27 1.33
CA ALA A 162 -12.41 -2.54 0.60
C ALA A 162 -11.12 -3.34 0.82
N PRO A 163 -11.03 -4.20 1.85
CA PRO A 163 -9.79 -4.89 2.19
C PRO A 163 -9.29 -5.83 1.10
N GLY A 164 -7.97 -5.93 0.96
CA GLY A 164 -7.26 -6.94 0.15
C GLY A 164 -7.30 -8.33 0.77
N GLN A 165 -6.31 -9.18 0.51
CA GLN A 165 -6.16 -10.44 1.25
C GLN A 165 -5.49 -10.25 2.61
N GLU A 166 -4.79 -9.12 2.77
CA GLU A 166 -4.01 -8.75 3.94
C GLU A 166 -4.90 -8.20 5.06
N ILE A 167 -4.62 -8.62 6.30
CA ILE A 167 -5.26 -8.14 7.53
C ILE A 167 -4.46 -6.94 8.03
N LEU A 168 -5.00 -5.72 7.90
CA LEU A 168 -4.30 -4.47 8.23
C LEU A 168 -5.08 -3.67 9.27
N GLN A 169 -4.36 -3.00 10.18
CA GLN A 169 -4.94 -1.95 11.02
C GLN A 169 -5.50 -0.84 10.12
N ARG A 170 -6.80 -0.57 10.21
CA ARG A 170 -7.50 0.44 9.40
C ARG A 170 -8.28 1.40 10.27
N SER A 171 -8.51 2.61 9.75
CA SER A 171 -9.40 3.59 10.37
C SER A 171 -10.89 3.31 10.10
N SER A 172 -11.22 2.36 9.23
CA SER A 172 -12.60 2.05 8.81
C SER A 172 -13.44 1.42 9.92
N VAL A 173 -12.81 0.67 10.81
CA VAL A 173 -13.37 0.23 12.09
C VAL A 173 -12.25 0.39 13.10
N THR A 174 -12.48 1.11 14.19
CA THR A 174 -11.50 1.25 15.28
C THR A 174 -12.16 0.92 16.60
N LEU A 175 -11.41 0.27 17.50
CA LEU A 175 -11.85 -0.02 18.85
C LEU A 175 -11.12 0.93 19.80
N ARG A 176 -11.88 1.62 20.64
CA ARG A 176 -11.36 2.63 21.57
C ARG A 176 -11.97 2.41 22.95
N PRO A 177 -11.26 2.69 24.04
CA PRO A 177 -11.89 2.85 25.35
C PRO A 177 -13.03 3.87 25.24
N ALA A 178 -14.13 3.62 25.95
CA ALA A 178 -15.21 4.57 26.10
C ALA A 178 -14.69 5.75 26.92
N GLN A 179 -14.50 6.90 26.27
CA GLN A 179 -14.22 8.14 27.00
C GLN A 179 -15.40 8.47 27.91
N GLU A 180 -15.13 9.10 29.05
CA GLU A 180 -16.16 9.70 29.89
C GLU A 180 -17.08 10.57 29.02
N THR A 181 -18.35 10.17 28.93
CA THR A 181 -19.36 10.99 28.27
C THR A 181 -19.57 12.25 29.09
N GLU A 182 -20.04 13.34 28.48
CA GLU A 182 -20.44 14.57 29.19
C GLU A 182 -21.54 14.35 30.25
N GLN A 183 -22.08 13.14 30.34
CA GLN A 183 -23.08 12.67 31.29
C GLN A 183 -22.49 11.80 32.43
N GLY A 184 -21.16 11.65 32.50
CA GLY A 184 -20.44 11.09 33.66
C GLY A 184 -20.67 9.59 33.92
N GLN A 185 -21.07 8.83 32.89
CA GLN A 185 -21.37 7.39 33.01
C GLN A 185 -20.72 6.60 31.86
N ALA A 186 -19.39 6.64 31.78
CA ALA A 186 -18.63 5.57 31.14
C ALA A 186 -17.88 4.81 32.23
N ASP A 187 -18.01 3.49 32.25
CA ASP A 187 -17.02 2.65 32.92
C ASP A 187 -15.71 2.79 32.13
N ALA A 188 -14.59 3.11 32.79
CA ALA A 188 -13.30 3.29 32.14
C ALA A 188 -12.80 1.98 31.48
N ALA A 189 -13.38 0.83 31.83
CA ALA A 189 -13.14 -0.47 31.19
C ALA A 189 -14.06 -0.74 29.98
N ALA A 190 -15.08 0.07 29.72
CA ALA A 190 -15.97 -0.12 28.57
C ALA A 190 -15.27 0.23 27.26
N TRP A 191 -15.61 -0.48 26.18
CA TRP A 191 -15.08 -0.24 24.84
C TRP A 191 -16.16 0.23 23.87
N MET A 192 -15.76 1.03 22.89
CA MET A 192 -16.57 1.50 21.78
C MET A 192 -15.96 1.07 20.45
N ILE A 193 -16.77 0.52 19.57
CA ILE A 193 -16.43 0.28 18.16
C ILE A 193 -16.89 1.49 17.36
N GLU A 194 -15.95 2.24 16.77
CA GLU A 194 -16.22 3.32 15.82
C GLU A 194 -16.06 2.80 14.39
N ILE A 195 -17.18 2.61 13.69
CA ILE A 195 -17.25 2.26 12.27
C ILE A 195 -17.29 3.56 11.46
N ARG A 196 -16.39 3.75 10.49
CA ARG A 196 -16.35 4.90 9.59
C ARG A 196 -16.77 4.49 8.18
N ALA A 197 -17.86 5.06 7.70
CA ALA A 197 -18.45 4.74 6.41
C ALA A 197 -18.79 6.00 5.61
N ARG A 198 -19.23 5.79 4.38
CA ARG A 198 -19.62 6.83 3.43
C ARG A 198 -20.97 6.51 2.81
N VAL A 199 -21.80 7.54 2.63
CA VAL A 199 -23.15 7.45 2.04
C VAL A 199 -23.19 8.29 0.77
N ALA A 200 -23.55 7.69 -0.36
CA ALA A 200 -23.87 8.42 -1.58
C ALA A 200 -25.32 8.92 -1.52
N LEU A 201 -25.53 10.15 -1.02
CA LEU A 201 -26.88 10.71 -0.84
C LEU A 201 -27.60 10.91 -2.19
N PRO A 202 -28.79 10.30 -2.40
CA PRO A 202 -29.44 10.22 -3.70
C PRO A 202 -30.08 11.56 -4.12
N ALA A 203 -30.11 11.79 -5.44
CA ALA A 203 -30.69 12.99 -6.04
C ALA A 203 -31.17 12.76 -7.47
N ARG A 204 -32.27 13.44 -7.83
CA ARG A 204 -32.71 13.60 -9.22
C ARG A 204 -32.15 14.91 -9.76
N GLY A 205 -30.98 14.84 -10.38
CA GLY A 205 -30.24 16.04 -10.81
C GLY A 205 -29.70 16.81 -9.60
N ARG A 206 -30.36 17.91 -9.21
CA ARG A 206 -30.03 18.69 -7.99
C ARG A 206 -31.16 18.72 -6.95
N SER A 207 -32.20 17.91 -7.15
CA SER A 207 -33.30 17.74 -6.19
C SER A 207 -33.08 16.52 -5.31
N ILE A 208 -33.28 16.67 -4.00
CA ILE A 208 -33.16 15.63 -2.98
C ILE A 208 -34.19 14.51 -3.24
N GLN A 209 -33.75 13.26 -3.15
CA GLN A 209 -34.63 12.08 -3.08
C GLN A 209 -34.72 11.62 -1.63
N GLY A 210 -35.49 12.35 -0.83
CA GLY A 210 -35.60 12.21 0.63
C GLY A 210 -36.16 10.86 1.04
N HIS A 211 -37.12 10.32 0.27
CA HIS A 211 -37.62 8.97 0.52
C HIS A 211 -36.56 7.88 0.28
N GLU A 212 -35.75 7.96 -0.76
CA GLU A 212 -34.65 7.00 -0.98
C GLU A 212 -33.52 7.18 0.06
N ALA A 213 -33.17 8.43 0.40
CA ALA A 213 -32.23 8.70 1.49
C ALA A 213 -32.69 8.08 2.81
N SER A 214 -33.98 8.21 3.14
CA SER A 214 -34.54 7.59 4.36
C SER A 214 -34.46 6.07 4.36
N ARG A 215 -34.56 5.41 3.20
CA ARG A 215 -34.39 3.95 3.08
C ARG A 215 -32.94 3.53 3.34
N ILE A 216 -31.97 4.30 2.83
CA ILE A 216 -30.54 4.02 3.04
C ILE A 216 -30.22 4.04 4.54
N PHE A 217 -30.66 5.07 5.28
CA PHE A 217 -30.40 5.14 6.73
C PHE A 217 -31.25 4.18 7.56
N ASN A 218 -32.56 4.12 7.34
CA ASN A 218 -33.47 3.36 8.22
C ASN A 218 -33.41 1.85 7.98
N ARG A 219 -33.26 1.42 6.72
CA ARG A 219 -33.33 0.01 6.32
C ARG A 219 -31.94 -0.54 6.03
N ASP A 220 -31.21 0.07 5.10
CA ASP A 220 -29.99 -0.56 4.57
C ASP A 220 -28.85 -0.47 5.59
N LEU A 221 -28.57 0.71 6.15
CA LEU A 221 -27.57 0.88 7.21
C LEU A 221 -27.90 0.04 8.45
N THR A 222 -29.15 0.11 8.93
CA THR A 222 -29.59 -0.66 10.12
C THR A 222 -29.46 -2.17 9.90
N ARG A 223 -29.82 -2.67 8.72
CA ARG A 223 -29.72 -4.10 8.38
C ARG A 223 -28.26 -4.55 8.33
N GLU A 224 -27.41 -3.84 7.60
CA GLU A 224 -26.03 -4.28 7.39
C GLU A 224 -25.16 -4.10 8.65
N VAL A 225 -25.37 -3.04 9.43
CA VAL A 225 -24.73 -2.90 10.75
C VAL A 225 -25.21 -3.98 11.71
N GLY A 226 -26.53 -4.24 11.76
CA GLY A 226 -27.08 -5.32 12.60
C GLY A 226 -26.54 -6.70 12.21
N ALA A 227 -26.44 -6.98 10.92
CA ALA A 227 -25.89 -8.24 10.41
C ALA A 227 -24.39 -8.39 10.72
N ALA A 228 -23.58 -7.35 10.54
CA ALA A 228 -22.15 -7.41 10.83
C ALA A 228 -21.83 -7.59 12.33
N LEU A 229 -22.69 -7.07 13.21
CA LEU A 229 -22.56 -7.16 14.68
C LEU A 229 -23.22 -8.41 15.29
N ASP A 230 -23.89 -9.25 14.49
CA ASP A 230 -24.42 -10.55 14.91
C ASP A 230 -23.31 -11.60 14.87
N LEU A 231 -22.44 -11.57 15.88
CA LEU A 231 -21.27 -12.43 16.01
C LEU A 231 -21.65 -13.81 16.58
N THR A 232 -22.58 -14.49 15.93
CA THR A 232 -23.09 -15.81 16.34
C THR A 232 -22.92 -16.86 15.22
N GLY A 233 -22.99 -18.15 15.58
CA GLY A 233 -22.90 -19.28 14.65
C GLY A 233 -21.67 -19.24 13.74
N GLU A 234 -21.87 -19.47 12.44
CA GLU A 234 -20.81 -19.44 11.42
C GLU A 234 -20.01 -18.11 11.42
N ARG A 235 -20.63 -16.97 11.76
CA ARG A 235 -19.90 -15.69 11.83
C ARG A 235 -18.94 -15.66 13.01
N ALA A 236 -19.31 -16.24 14.16
CA ALA A 236 -18.42 -16.39 15.30
C ALA A 236 -17.21 -17.28 14.95
N GLU A 237 -17.46 -18.44 14.34
CA GLU A 237 -16.40 -19.37 13.89
C GLU A 237 -15.43 -18.70 12.91
N ARG A 238 -15.97 -17.97 11.91
CA ARG A 238 -15.17 -17.21 10.95
C ARG A 238 -14.36 -16.08 11.59
N LEU A 239 -14.90 -15.39 12.60
CA LEU A 239 -14.18 -14.36 13.36
C LEU A 239 -13.03 -14.97 14.18
N LEU A 240 -13.29 -16.07 14.90
CA LEU A 240 -12.26 -16.73 15.71
C LEU A 240 -11.13 -17.28 14.84
N ALA A 241 -11.44 -17.87 13.67
CA ALA A 241 -10.43 -18.29 12.69
C ALA A 241 -9.63 -17.10 12.13
N HIS A 242 -10.27 -15.94 11.94
CA HIS A 242 -9.61 -14.73 11.45
C HIS A 242 -8.68 -14.11 12.50
N VAL A 243 -9.04 -14.16 13.78
CA VAL A 243 -8.17 -13.79 14.91
C VAL A 243 -6.99 -14.75 15.00
N ALA A 244 -7.25 -16.06 14.95
CA ALA A 244 -6.22 -17.09 15.00
C ALA A 244 -5.17 -16.93 13.89
N ALA A 245 -5.58 -16.65 12.65
CA ALA A 245 -4.65 -16.45 11.53
C ALA A 245 -3.72 -15.25 11.73
N LEU A 246 -4.18 -14.16 12.36
CA LEU A 246 -3.31 -13.03 12.69
C LEU A 246 -2.36 -13.37 13.86
N GLU A 247 -2.85 -14.02 14.92
CA GLU A 247 -2.01 -14.41 16.07
C GLU A 247 -0.95 -15.46 15.68
N ASP A 248 -1.28 -16.42 14.83
CA ASP A 248 -0.32 -17.39 14.27
C ASP A 248 0.71 -16.70 13.37
N HIS A 249 0.31 -15.75 12.51
CA HIS A 249 1.26 -14.98 11.69
C HIS A 249 2.21 -14.15 12.55
N ARG A 250 1.73 -13.54 13.64
CA ARG A 250 2.57 -12.80 14.61
C ARG A 250 3.62 -13.71 15.25
N ALA A 251 3.19 -14.85 15.80
CA ALA A 251 4.09 -15.84 16.38
C ALA A 251 5.08 -16.41 15.34
N LEU A 252 4.65 -16.58 14.09
CA LEU A 252 5.51 -17.05 13.00
C LEU A 252 6.53 -15.99 12.57
N SER A 253 6.16 -14.71 12.51
CA SER A 253 7.08 -13.59 12.27
C SER A 253 8.12 -13.46 13.38
N GLU A 254 7.72 -13.60 14.65
CA GLU A 254 8.64 -13.63 15.80
C GLU A 254 9.61 -14.81 15.73
N ALA A 255 9.12 -16.00 15.35
CA ALA A 255 9.95 -17.18 15.13
C ALA A 255 10.94 -16.97 13.97
N VAL A 256 10.53 -16.34 12.86
CA VAL A 256 11.43 -15.98 11.75
C VAL A 256 12.58 -15.11 12.24
N MET A 257 12.28 -14.01 12.96
CA MET A 257 13.31 -13.11 13.50
C MET A 257 14.23 -13.80 14.49
N THR A 258 13.68 -14.56 15.45
CA THR A 258 14.44 -15.17 16.56
C THR A 258 15.34 -16.32 16.11
N ASN A 259 14.98 -17.03 15.03
CA ASN A 259 15.82 -18.09 14.46
C ASN A 259 16.84 -17.59 13.42
N GLY A 260 16.95 -16.28 13.19
CA GLY A 260 17.85 -15.71 12.18
C GLY A 260 17.42 -16.07 10.74
N TRP A 261 16.11 -16.13 10.50
CA TRP A 261 15.54 -16.37 9.18
C TRP A 261 15.07 -15.07 8.55
N VAL A 262 15.11 -15.01 7.22
CA VAL A 262 14.46 -13.97 6.41
C VAL A 262 12.98 -14.28 6.22
N ALA A 263 12.65 -15.56 5.99
CA ALA A 263 11.29 -16.01 5.73
C ALA A 263 11.05 -17.46 6.12
N PHE A 264 9.79 -17.79 6.40
CA PHE A 264 9.29 -19.15 6.57
C PHE A 264 8.03 -19.35 5.72
N LEU A 265 7.96 -20.47 5.00
CA LEU A 265 6.80 -20.84 4.17
C LEU A 265 6.31 -22.23 4.57
N ALA A 266 5.13 -22.32 5.19
CA ALA A 266 4.57 -23.59 5.64
C ALA A 266 4.30 -24.58 4.50
N ASP A 267 4.45 -25.88 4.79
CA ASP A 267 3.96 -26.96 3.94
C ASP A 267 2.45 -26.81 3.71
N GLY A 268 2.00 -27.07 2.48
CA GLY A 268 0.60 -26.90 2.08
C GLY A 268 0.23 -25.49 1.59
N SER A 269 1.11 -24.49 1.74
CA SER A 269 0.85 -23.11 1.28
C SER A 269 0.54 -23.04 -0.23
N LEU A 270 -0.51 -22.32 -0.60
CA LEU A 270 -0.93 -22.09 -2.00
C LEU A 270 -0.47 -20.71 -2.48
N LEU A 271 0.79 -20.67 -2.93
CA LEU A 271 1.46 -19.46 -3.41
C LEU A 271 0.85 -18.85 -4.70
N PRO A 272 0.44 -19.61 -5.74
CA PRO A 272 -0.05 -19.02 -6.99
C PRO A 272 -1.42 -18.33 -6.82
N ARG A 273 -1.57 -17.14 -7.43
CA ARG A 273 -2.81 -16.35 -7.39
C ARG A 273 -3.67 -16.60 -8.63
N ARG A 274 -4.99 -16.38 -8.52
CA ARG A 274 -6.01 -16.73 -9.53
C ARG A 274 -5.75 -16.10 -10.89
N SER A 275 -5.27 -14.86 -10.93
CA SER A 275 -4.78 -14.20 -12.16
C SER A 275 -3.97 -12.95 -11.82
N GLY A 276 -3.27 -12.38 -12.80
CA GLY A 276 -2.49 -11.13 -12.62
C GLY A 276 -3.31 -9.86 -12.30
N VAL A 277 -4.63 -9.96 -12.17
CA VAL A 277 -5.53 -8.87 -11.72
C VAL A 277 -6.34 -9.26 -10.47
N SER A 278 -6.00 -10.38 -9.84
CA SER A 278 -6.78 -10.98 -8.76
C SER A 278 -5.87 -11.69 -7.77
N ASP A 279 -5.68 -11.10 -6.59
CA ASP A 279 -4.84 -11.66 -5.54
C ASP A 279 -5.50 -12.79 -4.72
N GLU A 280 -6.71 -13.26 -5.05
CA GLU A 280 -7.25 -14.52 -4.48
C GLU A 280 -6.41 -15.75 -4.91
N PRO A 281 -6.38 -16.88 -4.16
CA PRO A 281 -5.58 -18.06 -4.51
C PRO A 281 -6.05 -18.81 -5.77
N MET A 282 -5.11 -19.43 -6.46
CA MET A 282 -5.35 -20.36 -7.57
C MET A 282 -5.82 -21.74 -7.05
N ARG A 283 -7.09 -21.82 -6.63
CA ARG A 283 -7.69 -23.05 -6.06
C ARG A 283 -7.76 -24.26 -7.02
N SER A 284 -7.58 -24.05 -8.33
CA SER A 284 -7.58 -25.11 -9.34
C SER A 284 -6.28 -25.07 -10.12
N GLY A 285 -5.52 -26.17 -10.12
CA GLY A 285 -4.22 -26.29 -10.79
C GLY A 285 -3.03 -25.70 -10.01
N GLY A 286 -3.25 -24.97 -8.92
CA GLY A 286 -2.19 -24.58 -7.99
C GLY A 286 -1.63 -25.79 -7.24
N LEU A 287 -0.31 -25.96 -7.25
CA LEU A 287 0.37 -26.97 -6.44
C LEU A 287 0.72 -26.38 -5.06
N PRO A 288 0.37 -27.06 -3.95
CA PRO A 288 0.83 -26.67 -2.62
C PRO A 288 2.35 -26.75 -2.51
N LEU A 289 2.95 -25.86 -1.73
CA LEU A 289 4.37 -25.90 -1.40
C LEU A 289 4.68 -27.12 -0.52
N THR A 290 5.81 -27.77 -0.77
CA THR A 290 6.40 -28.79 0.11
C THR A 290 7.87 -28.46 0.32
N ALA A 291 8.30 -28.38 1.58
CA ALA A 291 9.67 -28.10 1.96
C ALA A 291 10.58 -29.32 1.73
N PRO A 292 11.71 -29.17 1.03
CA PRO A 292 12.73 -30.21 0.94
C PRO A 292 13.42 -30.38 2.30
N GLU A 293 13.80 -31.61 2.67
CA GLU A 293 14.29 -31.92 4.04
C GLU A 293 15.49 -31.08 4.51
N SER A 294 16.36 -30.64 3.60
CA SER A 294 17.52 -29.81 3.97
C SER A 294 17.19 -28.34 4.30
N LEU A 295 15.97 -27.90 4.01
CA LEU A 295 15.44 -26.57 4.32
C LEU A 295 14.20 -26.65 5.24
N ALA A 296 13.81 -27.85 5.65
CA ALA A 296 12.65 -28.08 6.47
C ALA A 296 12.92 -27.67 7.92
N ALA A 297 12.13 -26.72 8.42
CA ALA A 297 12.09 -26.33 9.82
C ALA A 297 10.68 -26.51 10.38
N THR A 298 10.57 -26.49 11.70
CA THR A 298 9.31 -26.66 12.42
C THR A 298 9.14 -25.56 13.44
N VAL A 299 7.97 -24.91 13.45
CA VAL A 299 7.58 -23.86 14.39
C VAL A 299 6.33 -24.31 15.14
N SER A 300 6.22 -23.95 16.42
CA SER A 300 5.00 -24.16 17.22
C SER A 300 4.23 -22.84 17.31
N LEU A 301 3.01 -22.82 16.79
CA LEU A 301 2.12 -21.65 16.73
C LEU A 301 0.94 -21.82 17.70
N PRO A 302 0.36 -20.73 18.23
CA PRO A 302 -0.67 -20.79 19.26
C PRO A 302 -1.96 -21.49 18.83
N HIS A 303 -2.36 -21.42 17.55
CA HIS A 303 -3.61 -22.01 17.05
C HIS A 303 -3.37 -23.13 16.02
N ALA A 304 -2.50 -22.91 15.03
CA ALA A 304 -2.14 -23.95 14.05
C ALA A 304 -1.28 -25.09 14.64
N GLY A 305 -0.72 -24.91 15.85
CA GLY A 305 0.11 -25.91 16.51
C GLY A 305 1.47 -26.09 15.82
N THR A 306 1.94 -27.33 15.72
CA THR A 306 3.26 -27.65 15.15
C THR A 306 3.22 -27.64 13.62
N VAL A 307 3.82 -26.63 12.99
CA VAL A 307 3.84 -26.40 11.53
C VAL A 307 5.25 -26.66 10.97
N ARG A 308 5.35 -27.53 9.96
CA ARG A 308 6.57 -27.75 9.15
C ARG A 308 6.55 -26.84 7.93
N GLY A 309 7.71 -26.36 7.48
CA GLY A 309 7.83 -25.51 6.31
C GLY A 309 9.27 -25.26 5.88
N THR A 310 9.43 -24.50 4.80
CA THR A 310 10.74 -24.07 4.29
C THR A 310 11.20 -22.86 5.08
N ALA A 311 12.35 -22.95 5.75
CA ALA A 311 13.04 -21.80 6.31
C ALA A 311 14.07 -21.24 5.30
N ILE A 312 14.10 -19.92 5.15
CA ILE A 312 15.11 -19.17 4.40
C ILE A 312 15.95 -18.43 5.43
N GLY A 313 17.21 -18.83 5.61
CA GLY A 313 18.14 -18.21 6.56
C GLY A 313 18.62 -16.81 6.12
N SER A 314 19.24 -16.09 7.06
CA SER A 314 20.04 -14.90 6.75
C SER A 314 21.16 -15.17 5.75
N GLY A 315 21.58 -14.15 5.02
CA GLY A 315 22.62 -14.25 3.98
C GLY A 315 22.07 -14.04 2.57
N VAL A 316 22.72 -14.64 1.58
CA VAL A 316 22.37 -14.54 0.15
C VAL A 316 21.68 -15.82 -0.32
N THR A 317 20.38 -15.74 -0.55
CA THR A 317 19.56 -16.83 -1.08
C THR A 317 19.16 -16.56 -2.54
N LEU A 318 19.46 -17.50 -3.43
CA LEU A 318 19.02 -17.44 -4.83
C LEU A 318 17.80 -18.31 -5.06
N ILE A 319 16.84 -17.82 -5.86
CA ILE A 319 15.73 -18.60 -6.40
C ILE A 319 15.97 -18.78 -7.90
N VAL A 320 16.31 -20.01 -8.31
CA VAL A 320 16.71 -20.38 -9.67
C VAL A 320 15.74 -21.40 -10.30
N GLY A 321 15.88 -21.64 -11.60
CA GLY A 321 15.05 -22.58 -12.36
C GLY A 321 14.55 -22.02 -13.68
N GLY A 322 13.82 -22.85 -14.43
CA GLY A 322 13.30 -22.52 -15.77
C GLY A 322 12.37 -21.31 -15.80
N GLY A 323 12.21 -20.73 -16.99
CA GLY A 323 11.13 -19.77 -17.23
C GLY A 323 9.77 -20.45 -17.02
N TYR A 324 8.83 -19.78 -16.34
CA TYR A 324 7.51 -20.31 -15.98
C TYR A 324 7.48 -21.43 -14.90
N HIS A 325 8.59 -21.73 -14.22
CA HIS A 325 8.62 -22.75 -13.15
C HIS A 325 8.16 -22.26 -11.75
N GLY A 326 7.70 -21.00 -11.64
CA GLY A 326 7.14 -20.43 -10.40
C GLY A 326 8.06 -19.49 -9.59
N LYS A 327 9.24 -19.11 -10.10
CA LYS A 327 10.24 -18.32 -9.34
C LYS A 327 9.68 -17.04 -8.73
N SER A 328 9.13 -16.17 -9.58
CA SER A 328 8.52 -14.91 -9.13
C SER A 328 7.26 -15.14 -8.30
N THR A 329 6.59 -16.30 -8.40
CA THR A 329 5.48 -16.68 -7.50
C THR A 329 5.96 -16.93 -6.09
N LEU A 330 7.08 -17.66 -5.92
CA LEU A 330 7.72 -17.86 -4.62
C LEU A 330 8.21 -16.53 -4.04
N LEU A 331 8.90 -15.70 -4.83
CA LEU A 331 9.35 -14.38 -4.39
C LEU A 331 8.18 -13.45 -4.02
N SER A 332 7.06 -13.50 -4.75
CA SER A 332 5.86 -12.70 -4.43
C SER A 332 5.16 -13.19 -3.15
N ALA A 333 5.27 -14.47 -2.81
CA ALA A 333 4.79 -14.96 -1.51
C ALA A 333 5.68 -14.47 -0.35
N ILE A 334 7.00 -14.46 -0.53
CA ILE A 334 7.95 -13.89 0.43
C ILE A 334 7.73 -12.37 0.58
N GLU A 335 7.56 -11.64 -0.53
CA GLU A 335 7.21 -10.21 -0.54
C GLU A 335 5.96 -9.90 0.30
N ARG A 336 4.93 -10.76 0.22
CA ARG A 336 3.68 -10.57 0.97
C ARG A 336 3.72 -11.13 2.38
N GLY A 337 4.67 -12.02 2.71
CA GLY A 337 4.83 -12.61 4.04
C GLY A 337 5.07 -11.60 5.17
N VAL A 338 5.38 -10.35 4.83
CA VAL A 338 5.45 -9.22 5.79
C VAL A 338 4.08 -8.85 6.38
N TYR A 339 2.97 -9.32 5.78
CA TYR A 339 1.60 -9.08 6.24
C TYR A 339 0.86 -10.39 6.60
N PRO A 340 0.05 -10.40 7.67
CA PRO A 340 -0.91 -11.48 7.93
C PRO A 340 -1.98 -11.52 6.84
N HIS A 341 -2.40 -12.72 6.44
CA HIS A 341 -3.43 -12.94 5.43
C HIS A 341 -4.70 -13.57 6.02
N VAL A 342 -5.83 -13.39 5.35
CA VAL A 342 -7.10 -14.02 5.74
C VAL A 342 -7.05 -15.55 5.69
N PRO A 343 -7.82 -16.25 6.55
CA PRO A 343 -7.98 -17.70 6.46
C PRO A 343 -8.39 -18.16 5.06
N GLY A 344 -7.68 -19.16 4.51
CA GLY A 344 -7.93 -19.72 3.19
C GLY A 344 -7.39 -18.90 2.01
N ASP A 345 -6.52 -17.92 2.27
CA ASP A 345 -5.74 -17.18 1.26
C ASP A 345 -4.67 -18.03 0.56
N GLY A 346 -4.13 -19.04 1.24
CA GLY A 346 -3.00 -19.85 0.81
C GLY A 346 -1.63 -19.36 1.31
N ARG A 347 -1.53 -18.15 1.87
CA ARG A 347 -0.30 -17.56 2.43
C ARG A 347 -0.43 -17.20 3.92
N GLU A 348 -1.49 -17.62 4.61
CA GLU A 348 -1.70 -17.32 6.04
C GLU A 348 -0.57 -17.79 6.96
N LEU A 349 0.15 -18.86 6.59
CA LEU A 349 1.33 -19.39 7.27
C LEU A 349 2.62 -19.18 6.46
N VAL A 350 2.69 -18.05 5.74
CA VAL A 350 3.91 -17.51 5.14
C VAL A 350 4.28 -16.23 5.88
N ALA A 351 5.46 -16.21 6.50
CA ALA A 351 5.99 -15.05 7.19
C ALA A 351 7.34 -14.62 6.62
N THR A 352 7.62 -13.34 6.67
CA THR A 352 8.89 -12.72 6.27
C THR A 352 9.20 -11.61 7.27
N VAL A 353 10.48 -11.29 7.49
CA VAL A 353 10.89 -10.22 8.40
C VAL A 353 10.14 -8.91 8.06
N PRO A 354 9.50 -8.22 9.03
CA PRO A 354 8.47 -7.21 8.72
C PRO A 354 8.96 -6.01 7.90
N ASP A 355 10.25 -5.73 8.03
CA ASP A 355 11.04 -4.67 7.41
C ASP A 355 11.58 -5.04 6.02
N ALA A 356 11.31 -6.24 5.50
CA ALA A 356 11.78 -6.65 4.17
C ALA A 356 11.28 -5.70 3.06
N VAL A 357 12.20 -5.29 2.17
CA VAL A 357 11.93 -4.37 1.07
C VAL A 357 12.23 -5.03 -0.27
N LYS A 358 11.26 -5.00 -1.19
CA LYS A 358 11.50 -5.37 -2.59
C LYS A 358 12.09 -4.20 -3.38
N VAL A 359 13.26 -4.41 -3.96
CA VAL A 359 14.02 -3.40 -4.72
C VAL A 359 14.03 -3.74 -6.20
N ARG A 360 13.72 -2.73 -7.03
CA ARG A 360 13.61 -2.80 -8.49
C ARG A 360 14.11 -1.52 -9.14
N ALA A 361 14.30 -1.53 -10.46
CA ALA A 361 14.61 -0.33 -11.21
C ALA A 361 13.42 0.65 -11.27
N ALA A 362 13.71 1.95 -11.12
CA ALA A 362 12.72 3.03 -11.03
C ALA A 362 13.16 4.25 -11.86
N ASP A 363 13.22 4.05 -13.18
CA ASP A 363 13.72 5.05 -14.14
C ASP A 363 12.93 6.37 -14.06
N GLY A 364 13.63 7.51 -14.04
CA GLY A 364 13.05 8.84 -13.93
C GLY A 364 12.68 9.31 -12.51
N ARG A 365 12.86 8.48 -11.46
CA ARG A 365 12.63 8.95 -10.08
C ARG A 365 13.66 10.00 -9.63
N ALA A 366 13.33 10.70 -8.54
CA ALA A 366 14.31 11.52 -7.83
C ALA A 366 15.13 10.69 -6.83
N VAL A 367 16.33 11.17 -6.56
CA VAL A 367 17.25 10.72 -5.50
C VAL A 367 17.88 11.98 -4.91
N THR A 368 18.00 12.07 -3.59
CA THR A 368 18.57 13.23 -2.89
C THR A 368 19.59 12.76 -1.85
N GLY A 369 20.84 13.21 -2.02
CA GLY A 369 21.96 13.03 -1.09
C GLY A 369 22.29 11.59 -0.71
N VAL A 370 22.12 10.63 -1.62
CA VAL A 370 22.40 9.21 -1.32
C VAL A 370 23.85 8.88 -1.71
N ASP A 371 24.59 8.23 -0.81
CA ASP A 371 25.91 7.69 -1.13
C ASP A 371 25.78 6.47 -2.05
N LEU A 372 26.15 6.63 -3.31
CA LEU A 372 26.19 5.59 -4.32
C LEU A 372 27.61 5.02 -4.53
N THR A 373 28.64 5.49 -3.81
CA THR A 373 30.02 4.99 -3.96
C THR A 373 30.18 3.47 -3.79
N PRO A 374 29.34 2.72 -3.03
CA PRO A 374 29.40 1.26 -3.02
C PRO A 374 29.13 0.62 -4.40
N PHE A 375 28.34 1.27 -5.26
CA PHE A 375 27.90 0.75 -6.57
C PHE A 375 28.34 1.60 -7.77
N ILE A 376 28.72 2.86 -7.58
CA ILE A 376 28.99 3.83 -8.65
C ILE A 376 30.19 4.69 -8.23
N SER A 377 31.36 4.39 -8.79
CA SER A 377 32.63 5.04 -8.44
C SER A 377 32.73 6.47 -8.94
N HIS A 378 32.26 6.74 -10.16
CA HIS A 378 32.31 8.05 -10.81
C HIS A 378 31.13 8.20 -11.78
N LEU A 379 30.83 9.43 -12.23
CA LEU A 379 29.79 9.69 -13.21
C LEU A 379 30.25 10.74 -14.24
N PRO A 380 29.74 10.69 -15.49
CA PRO A 380 30.07 11.68 -16.51
C PRO A 380 29.80 13.12 -16.03
N GLY A 381 30.78 13.99 -16.18
CA GLY A 381 30.73 15.39 -15.73
C GLY A 381 31.02 15.58 -14.24
N ASP A 382 31.84 14.71 -13.64
CA ASP A 382 32.36 14.81 -12.27
C ASP A 382 31.27 15.05 -11.21
N ARG A 383 30.12 14.40 -11.39
CA ARG A 383 29.02 14.44 -10.43
C ARG A 383 29.40 13.64 -9.20
N ASP A 384 29.21 14.25 -8.04
CA ASP A 384 29.41 13.60 -6.75
C ASP A 384 28.54 12.35 -6.62
N THR A 385 29.19 11.24 -6.29
CA THR A 385 28.57 9.94 -6.01
C THR A 385 28.44 9.67 -4.50
N ALA A 386 29.13 10.39 -3.63
CA ALA A 386 29.01 10.28 -2.17
C ALA A 386 27.79 11.02 -1.62
N SER A 387 27.31 12.06 -2.32
CA SER A 387 26.03 12.74 -2.05
C SER A 387 25.20 12.89 -3.33
N PHE A 388 24.89 11.75 -3.97
CA PHE A 388 24.26 11.76 -5.29
C PHE A 388 22.84 12.33 -5.23
N THR A 389 22.62 13.40 -6.00
CA THR A 389 21.32 14.06 -6.15
C THR A 389 20.93 14.17 -7.63
N THR A 390 19.69 13.78 -7.95
CA THR A 390 19.12 13.88 -9.31
C THR A 390 17.60 13.99 -9.26
N LYS A 391 17.01 14.70 -10.25
CA LYS A 391 15.56 14.67 -10.50
C LYS A 391 15.16 13.67 -11.59
N ASN A 392 16.12 12.96 -12.18
CA ASN A 392 15.90 11.96 -13.22
C ASN A 392 17.01 10.90 -13.14
N ALA A 393 16.82 9.91 -12.29
CA ALA A 393 17.72 8.76 -12.17
C ALA A 393 17.54 7.78 -13.35
N SER A 394 18.62 7.13 -13.77
CA SER A 394 18.57 5.98 -14.68
C SER A 394 18.12 4.71 -13.94
N GLY A 395 17.75 3.65 -14.66
CA GLY A 395 17.45 2.34 -14.08
C GLY A 395 18.50 1.81 -13.08
N SER A 396 19.80 1.92 -13.39
CA SER A 396 20.87 1.47 -12.47
C SER A 396 21.07 2.40 -11.27
N THR A 397 21.12 3.73 -11.49
CA THR A 397 21.28 4.70 -10.39
C THR A 397 20.07 4.72 -9.44
N SER A 398 18.86 4.58 -9.97
CA SER A 398 17.63 4.50 -9.17
C SER A 398 17.56 3.22 -8.33
N GLN A 399 17.99 2.07 -8.87
CA GLN A 399 18.01 0.82 -8.11
C GLN A 399 19.14 0.81 -7.07
N ALA A 400 20.34 1.30 -7.40
CA ALA A 400 21.44 1.46 -6.44
C ALA A 400 21.03 2.37 -5.27
N ALA A 401 20.39 3.51 -5.56
CA ALA A 401 19.83 4.38 -4.54
C ALA A 401 18.79 3.65 -3.68
N SER A 402 17.86 2.89 -4.28
CA SER A 402 16.85 2.13 -3.53
C SER A 402 17.43 1.05 -2.62
N LEU A 403 18.61 0.46 -2.95
CA LEU A 403 19.30 -0.49 -2.06
C LEU A 403 19.84 0.22 -0.80
N ILE A 404 20.55 1.34 -0.99
CA ILE A 404 21.14 2.12 0.10
C ILE A 404 20.06 2.74 0.98
N GLU A 405 19.02 3.33 0.36
CA GLU A 405 17.87 3.91 1.04
C GLU A 405 17.06 2.90 1.86
N ALA A 406 16.94 1.65 1.39
CA ALA A 406 16.26 0.60 2.15
C ALA A 406 17.07 0.19 3.38
N ALA A 407 18.40 0.05 3.24
CA ALA A 407 19.30 -0.24 4.35
C ALA A 407 19.33 0.90 5.39
N GLU A 408 19.38 2.16 4.94
CA GLU A 408 19.27 3.36 5.81
C GLU A 408 17.92 3.42 6.55
N ALA A 409 16.83 3.00 5.90
CA ALA A 409 15.50 2.89 6.51
C ALA A 409 15.34 1.65 7.43
N GLY A 410 16.42 0.91 7.69
CA GLY A 410 16.46 -0.21 8.64
C GLY A 410 16.07 -1.58 8.08
N ALA A 411 16.00 -1.77 6.75
CA ALA A 411 15.61 -3.05 6.17
C ALA A 411 16.70 -4.14 6.32
N SER A 412 16.43 -5.17 7.12
CA SER A 412 17.27 -6.35 7.31
C SER A 412 17.24 -7.35 6.15
N ALA A 413 16.30 -7.22 5.21
CA ALA A 413 16.20 -8.08 4.04
C ALA A 413 15.78 -7.35 2.77
N LEU A 414 16.45 -7.67 1.66
CA LEU A 414 16.19 -7.13 0.33
C LEU A 414 15.70 -8.24 -0.60
N LEU A 415 14.59 -7.98 -1.29
CA LEU A 415 13.98 -8.90 -2.24
C LEU A 415 14.18 -8.37 -3.66
N LEU A 416 14.72 -9.18 -4.57
CA LEU A 416 15.03 -8.78 -5.94
C LEU A 416 14.55 -9.80 -6.96
N ASP A 417 14.12 -9.32 -8.12
CA ASP A 417 13.81 -10.14 -9.30
C ASP A 417 14.60 -9.62 -10.51
N GLU A 418 15.37 -10.51 -11.17
CA GLU A 418 16.15 -10.20 -12.38
C GLU A 418 15.28 -9.55 -13.46
N ASP A 419 14.02 -10.01 -13.62
CA ASP A 419 13.07 -9.50 -14.62
C ASP A 419 12.62 -8.03 -14.38
N THR A 420 12.87 -7.47 -13.18
CA THR A 420 12.51 -6.08 -12.81
C THR A 420 13.69 -5.21 -12.40
N SER A 421 14.91 -5.71 -12.61
CA SER A 421 16.16 -5.06 -12.20
C SER A 421 16.94 -4.51 -13.40
N ALA A 422 17.82 -3.55 -13.15
CA ALA A 422 18.78 -3.08 -14.12
C ALA A 422 19.93 -4.10 -14.26
N THR A 423 20.01 -4.79 -15.39
CA THR A 423 21.02 -5.84 -15.66
C THR A 423 22.44 -5.39 -15.34
N ASN A 424 22.81 -4.17 -15.76
CA ASN A 424 24.15 -3.60 -15.54
C ASN A 424 24.47 -3.33 -14.06
N LEU A 425 23.45 -3.23 -13.19
CA LEU A 425 23.65 -3.20 -11.74
C LEU A 425 23.73 -4.61 -11.15
N LEU A 426 22.98 -5.59 -11.67
CA LEU A 426 23.02 -6.94 -11.13
C LEU A 426 24.33 -7.68 -11.43
N ILE A 427 24.80 -7.67 -12.68
CA ILE A 427 25.93 -8.48 -13.16
C ILE A 427 26.80 -7.70 -14.14
N ARG A 428 28.04 -8.17 -14.31
CA ARG A 428 28.94 -7.71 -15.39
C ARG A 428 29.84 -8.84 -15.85
N ASP A 429 29.52 -9.38 -17.03
CA ASP A 429 30.16 -10.58 -17.56
C ASP A 429 31.63 -10.38 -17.95
N ARG A 430 32.37 -11.49 -18.05
CA ARG A 430 33.81 -11.52 -18.36
C ARG A 430 34.18 -10.88 -19.70
N ARG A 431 33.32 -10.92 -20.72
CA ARG A 431 33.57 -10.27 -22.03
C ARG A 431 33.41 -8.76 -21.90
N MET A 432 32.41 -8.28 -21.17
CA MET A 432 32.23 -6.86 -20.91
C MET A 432 33.36 -6.28 -20.06
N ARG A 433 33.85 -7.00 -19.04
CA ARG A 433 35.08 -6.63 -18.28
C ARG A 433 36.34 -6.63 -19.13
N ALA A 434 36.43 -7.47 -20.16
CA ALA A 434 37.56 -7.50 -21.09
C ALA A 434 37.50 -6.42 -22.20
N LEU A 435 36.30 -5.96 -22.57
CA LEU A 435 36.08 -4.94 -23.60
C LEU A 435 36.14 -3.52 -23.04
N VAL A 436 35.54 -3.31 -21.87
CA VAL A 436 35.55 -2.05 -21.13
C VAL A 436 36.32 -2.33 -19.84
N ALA A 437 37.49 -1.69 -19.68
CA ALA A 437 38.31 -1.84 -18.48
C ALA A 437 37.61 -1.23 -17.25
N ASP A 438 37.96 -1.74 -16.06
CA ASP A 438 37.27 -1.37 -14.80
C ASP A 438 37.47 0.09 -14.40
N ASP A 439 38.52 0.76 -14.88
CA ASP A 439 38.73 2.21 -14.74
C ASP A 439 37.76 3.06 -15.58
N ARG A 440 37.02 2.44 -16.51
CA ARG A 440 36.09 3.10 -17.45
C ARG A 440 34.63 2.66 -17.31
N GLU A 441 34.37 1.59 -16.58
CA GLU A 441 33.00 1.22 -16.18
C GLU A 441 32.75 1.77 -14.77
N PRO A 442 31.90 2.78 -14.60
CA PRO A 442 31.68 3.37 -13.28
C PRO A 442 30.95 2.44 -12.31
N ILE A 443 30.18 1.45 -12.82
CA ILE A 443 29.29 0.60 -12.02
C ILE A 443 30.03 -0.63 -11.47
N THR A 444 30.05 -0.73 -10.15
CA THR A 444 30.33 -1.97 -9.41
C THR A 444 29.01 -2.76 -9.29
N PRO A 445 28.90 -3.96 -9.87
CA PRO A 445 27.65 -4.71 -9.84
C PRO A 445 27.38 -5.30 -8.45
N LEU A 446 26.10 -5.52 -8.12
CA LEU A 446 25.63 -6.06 -6.86
C LEU A 446 26.23 -7.44 -6.54
N VAL A 447 26.53 -8.28 -7.54
CA VAL A 447 27.23 -9.56 -7.34
C VAL A 447 28.62 -9.39 -6.70
N ASP A 448 29.25 -8.23 -6.86
CA ASP A 448 30.55 -7.90 -6.25
C ASP A 448 30.40 -7.31 -4.83
N ARG A 449 29.17 -6.99 -4.37
CA ARG A 449 28.90 -6.32 -3.08
C ARG A 449 27.93 -7.07 -2.15
N VAL A 450 27.11 -7.98 -2.67
CA VAL A 450 25.99 -8.60 -1.93
C VAL A 450 26.44 -9.42 -0.72
N GLY A 451 27.60 -10.08 -0.80
CA GLY A 451 28.21 -10.80 0.33
C GLY A 451 28.57 -9.85 1.47
N ALA A 452 29.30 -8.77 1.18
CA ALA A 452 29.67 -7.77 2.19
C ALA A 452 28.45 -7.01 2.75
N LEU A 453 27.40 -6.81 1.96
CA LEU A 453 26.12 -6.26 2.43
C LEU A 453 25.46 -7.17 3.49
N ALA A 454 25.45 -8.49 3.25
CA ALA A 454 24.96 -9.45 4.23
C ALA A 454 25.88 -9.55 5.46
N GLU A 455 27.19 -9.71 5.27
CA GLU A 455 28.16 -9.94 6.35
C GLU A 455 28.44 -8.70 7.23
N GLN A 456 28.53 -7.49 6.63
CA GLN A 456 28.92 -6.27 7.36
C GLN A 456 27.75 -5.37 7.78
N ARG A 457 26.57 -5.54 7.16
CA ARG A 457 25.38 -4.74 7.48
C ARG A 457 24.22 -5.59 8.00
N GLY A 458 24.33 -6.91 7.99
CA GLY A 458 23.25 -7.82 8.39
C GLY A 458 22.09 -7.87 7.38
N VAL A 459 22.24 -7.22 6.22
CA VAL A 459 21.17 -7.06 5.22
C VAL A 459 21.17 -8.25 4.28
N SER A 460 20.28 -9.20 4.55
CA SER A 460 20.13 -10.42 3.77
C SER A 460 19.52 -10.13 2.40
N THR A 461 19.75 -11.01 1.41
CA THR A 461 19.22 -10.84 0.05
C THR A 461 18.56 -12.11 -0.45
N VAL A 462 17.31 -12.01 -0.91
CA VAL A 462 16.61 -13.07 -1.66
C VAL A 462 16.43 -12.60 -3.10
N LEU A 463 17.10 -13.27 -4.03
CA LEU A 463 17.20 -12.84 -5.44
C LEU A 463 16.70 -13.95 -6.39
N VAL A 464 15.68 -13.66 -7.18
CA VAL A 464 15.28 -14.51 -8.32
C VAL A 464 16.25 -14.30 -9.47
N MET A 465 16.86 -15.40 -9.94
CA MET A 465 17.75 -15.44 -11.11
C MET A 465 17.29 -16.50 -12.13
N GLY A 466 17.57 -16.24 -13.40
CA GLY A 466 17.43 -17.17 -14.51
C GLY A 466 18.40 -16.93 -15.67
N GLY A 467 19.04 -15.76 -15.76
CA GLY A 467 19.93 -15.37 -16.85
C GLY A 467 21.43 -15.49 -16.55
N SER A 468 21.88 -15.31 -15.31
CA SER A 468 23.30 -15.39 -14.91
C SER A 468 23.56 -16.38 -13.77
N GLY A 469 24.72 -17.05 -13.84
CA GLY A 469 25.27 -17.89 -12.79
C GLY A 469 26.31 -17.19 -11.90
N ASP A 470 26.65 -15.92 -12.13
CA ASP A 470 27.73 -15.23 -11.39
C ASP A 470 27.48 -15.17 -9.87
N TYR A 471 26.21 -15.17 -9.45
CA TYR A 471 25.81 -15.17 -8.05
C TYR A 471 25.99 -16.52 -7.33
N LEU A 472 26.18 -17.64 -8.05
CA LEU A 472 26.34 -18.95 -7.42
C LEU A 472 27.58 -18.99 -6.50
N ASP A 473 28.61 -18.19 -6.81
CA ASP A 473 29.85 -18.05 -6.03
C ASP A 473 29.65 -17.39 -4.65
N VAL A 474 28.59 -16.59 -4.49
CA VAL A 474 28.34 -15.74 -3.31
C VAL A 474 27.03 -16.09 -2.59
N ALA A 475 26.38 -17.18 -2.99
CA ALA A 475 25.10 -17.62 -2.44
C ALA A 475 25.28 -18.64 -1.32
N ASP A 476 24.81 -18.31 -0.12
CA ASP A 476 24.70 -19.25 1.00
C ASP A 476 23.70 -20.39 0.71
N ARG A 477 22.65 -20.08 -0.07
CA ARG A 477 21.58 -21.02 -0.44
C ARG A 477 21.13 -20.83 -1.88
N VAL A 478 20.87 -21.96 -2.56
CA VAL A 478 20.33 -21.97 -3.92
C VAL A 478 19.06 -22.83 -3.95
N LEU A 479 17.93 -22.17 -4.15
CA LEU A 479 16.59 -22.75 -4.21
C LEU A 479 16.21 -22.98 -5.68
N LEU A 480 16.14 -24.24 -6.11
CA LEU A 480 15.71 -24.59 -7.46
C LEU A 480 14.21 -24.86 -7.49
N LEU A 481 13.48 -24.11 -8.32
CA LEU A 481 12.12 -24.49 -8.73
C LEU A 481 12.14 -25.28 -10.04
N ASP A 482 11.65 -26.51 -9.96
CA ASP A 482 11.41 -27.38 -11.10
C ASP A 482 9.95 -27.84 -11.09
N SER A 483 9.20 -27.51 -12.14
CA SER A 483 7.78 -27.88 -12.27
C SER A 483 6.96 -27.49 -11.01
N TYR A 484 7.21 -26.28 -10.49
CA TYR A 484 6.67 -25.70 -9.26
C TYR A 484 7.04 -26.42 -7.95
N GLN A 485 7.92 -27.43 -7.98
CA GLN A 485 8.45 -28.09 -6.80
C GLN A 485 9.73 -27.41 -6.33
N LEU A 486 9.86 -27.21 -5.02
CA LEU A 486 11.03 -26.63 -4.39
C LEU A 486 12.08 -27.69 -4.06
N ARG A 487 13.33 -27.42 -4.45
CA ARG A 487 14.50 -28.25 -4.14
C ARG A 487 15.64 -27.36 -3.65
N ASP A 488 16.40 -27.88 -2.70
CA ASP A 488 17.71 -27.33 -2.36
C ASP A 488 18.72 -27.79 -3.42
N ALA A 489 19.31 -26.83 -4.12
CA ALA A 489 20.33 -27.04 -5.13
C ALA A 489 21.70 -26.47 -4.71
N THR A 490 21.88 -26.09 -3.44
CA THR A 490 23.11 -25.43 -2.94
C THR A 490 24.36 -26.25 -3.23
N GLN A 491 24.34 -27.58 -2.98
CA GLN A 491 25.48 -28.46 -3.32
C GLN A 491 25.69 -28.61 -4.83
N ALA A 492 24.62 -28.65 -5.63
CA ALA A 492 24.72 -28.76 -7.08
C ALA A 492 25.29 -27.47 -7.71
N ALA A 493 24.91 -26.30 -7.18
CA ALA A 493 25.48 -25.01 -7.55
C ALA A 493 26.97 -24.94 -7.23
N ALA A 494 27.39 -25.36 -6.03
CA ALA A 494 28.80 -25.41 -5.65
C ALA A 494 29.65 -26.28 -6.60
N SER A 495 29.11 -27.42 -7.05
CA SER A 495 29.77 -28.25 -8.08
C SER A 495 29.91 -27.53 -9.42
N VAL A 496 28.87 -26.80 -9.88
CA VAL A 496 28.93 -26.01 -11.12
C VAL A 496 29.98 -24.91 -11.04
N VAL A 497 30.08 -24.22 -9.90
CA VAL A 497 31.11 -23.19 -9.64
C VAL A 497 32.52 -23.79 -9.68
N ALA A 498 32.72 -24.98 -9.10
CA ALA A 498 34.00 -25.68 -9.12
C ALA A 498 34.40 -26.18 -10.53
N GLU A 499 33.43 -26.59 -11.34
CA GLU A 499 33.65 -27.02 -12.73
C GLU A 499 33.88 -25.84 -13.70
N GLN A 500 33.29 -24.67 -13.42
CA GLN A 500 33.33 -23.49 -14.27
C GLN A 500 33.77 -22.23 -13.49
N PRO A 501 35.01 -22.21 -12.95
CA PRO A 501 35.47 -21.14 -12.09
C PRO A 501 35.58 -19.81 -12.85
N ARG A 502 35.12 -18.72 -12.22
CA ARG A 502 35.37 -17.35 -12.66
C ARG A 502 36.42 -16.67 -11.79
N GLN A 503 36.87 -15.48 -12.23
CA GLN A 503 37.67 -14.61 -11.38
C GLN A 503 36.80 -14.10 -10.23
N ALA A 504 37.28 -14.25 -9.00
CA ALA A 504 36.64 -13.66 -7.83
C ALA A 504 36.71 -12.13 -7.93
N THR A 505 35.55 -11.50 -7.80
CA THR A 505 35.34 -10.05 -7.91
C THR A 505 34.63 -9.47 -6.69
N ALA A 506 34.27 -10.32 -5.71
CA ALA A 506 33.66 -9.89 -4.46
C ALA A 506 34.57 -8.93 -3.70
N LEU A 507 34.02 -7.79 -3.32
CA LEU A 507 34.65 -6.78 -2.49
C LEU A 507 34.25 -7.07 -1.04
N ALA A 508 35.24 -7.09 -0.15
CA ALA A 508 35.03 -7.47 1.24
C ALA A 508 34.37 -6.38 2.09
N ASP A 509 34.34 -5.12 1.61
CA ASP A 509 33.80 -3.98 2.33
C ASP A 509 32.42 -3.54 1.82
N PHE A 510 31.61 -3.00 2.73
CA PHE A 510 30.41 -2.24 2.40
C PHE A 510 30.34 -1.05 3.36
N ALA A 511 30.37 0.18 2.87
CA ALA A 511 30.30 1.37 3.73
C ALA A 511 28.98 1.39 4.54
N GLU A 512 28.97 2.05 5.70
CA GLU A 512 27.72 2.25 6.43
C GLU A 512 26.90 3.32 5.70
N PRO A 513 25.61 3.10 5.39
CA PRO A 513 24.78 4.10 4.74
C PRO A 513 24.80 5.41 5.54
N ALA A 514 25.10 6.52 4.88
CA ALA A 514 25.07 7.83 5.52
C ALA A 514 23.67 8.13 6.05
N SER A 515 23.55 8.42 7.35
CA SER A 515 22.29 8.82 7.98
C SER A 515 21.91 10.23 7.51
N ARG A 516 21.03 10.35 6.53
CA ARG A 516 20.63 11.65 5.98
C ARG A 516 19.77 12.41 6.99
N VAL A 517 19.97 13.72 7.06
CA VAL A 517 19.27 14.65 7.96
C VAL A 517 18.35 15.53 7.10
N PRO A 518 17.03 15.27 7.06
CA PRO A 518 16.10 16.01 6.23
C PRO A 518 15.80 17.41 6.77
N LEU A 519 15.70 18.39 5.88
CA LEU A 519 15.24 19.73 6.24
C LEU A 519 13.69 19.80 6.27
N PRO A 520 13.11 20.63 7.15
CA PRO A 520 11.68 20.94 7.12
C PRO A 520 11.27 21.54 5.76
N ALA A 521 10.05 21.24 5.31
CA ALA A 521 9.49 21.94 4.17
C ALA A 521 9.34 23.44 4.50
N PRO A 522 9.67 24.35 3.56
CA PRO A 522 9.62 25.78 3.82
C PRO A 522 8.20 26.25 4.17
N GLU A 523 8.10 27.23 5.08
CA GLU A 523 6.82 27.77 5.53
C GLU A 523 5.88 28.10 4.36
N ARG A 524 4.59 27.78 4.52
CA ARG A 524 3.57 28.01 3.50
C ARG A 524 3.27 29.50 3.28
N VAL A 525 4.07 30.15 2.45
CA VAL A 525 3.86 31.55 2.02
C VAL A 525 2.55 31.74 1.20
N ARG A 526 1.95 30.67 0.67
CA ARG A 526 0.78 30.75 -0.23
C ARG A 526 -0.54 30.32 0.42
N ARG A 527 -1.54 31.21 0.38
CA ARG A 527 -2.93 30.91 0.73
C ARG A 527 -3.56 29.95 -0.29
N GLY A 528 -4.08 28.82 0.17
CA GLY A 528 -4.83 27.86 -0.64
C GLY A 528 -5.24 26.63 0.18
N PRO A 529 -6.17 25.79 -0.33
CA PRO A 529 -6.53 24.54 0.33
C PRO A 529 -5.40 23.52 0.20
N VAL A 530 -4.93 23.01 1.34
CA VAL A 530 -3.97 21.90 1.40
C VAL A 530 -4.55 20.67 0.71
N ARG A 531 -3.73 19.98 -0.09
CA ARG A 531 -4.09 18.70 -0.71
C ARG A 531 -3.12 17.60 -0.29
N THR A 532 -3.67 16.53 0.25
CA THR A 532 -2.97 15.30 0.63
C THR A 532 -3.89 14.17 0.21
N ARG A 533 -3.51 13.37 -0.79
CA ARG A 533 -4.29 12.23 -1.31
C ARG A 533 -3.38 11.22 -2.00
N SER A 534 -3.90 10.03 -2.24
CA SER A 534 -3.36 8.99 -3.11
C SER A 534 -4.17 8.81 -4.40
N ARG A 535 -3.59 8.09 -5.36
CA ARG A 535 -4.22 7.60 -6.60
C ARG A 535 -4.08 6.08 -6.63
N GLY A 536 -4.91 5.39 -5.84
CA GLY A 536 -4.72 3.97 -5.56
C GLY A 536 -3.36 3.73 -4.91
N THR A 537 -2.67 2.66 -5.29
CA THR A 537 -1.30 2.35 -4.84
C THR A 537 -0.21 2.89 -5.77
N GLN A 538 -0.55 3.79 -6.72
CA GLN A 538 0.35 4.17 -7.80
C GLN A 538 1.07 5.51 -7.57
N ALA A 539 0.39 6.49 -6.99
CA ALA A 539 0.96 7.82 -6.80
C ALA A 539 0.34 8.53 -5.60
N LEU A 540 1.13 9.41 -4.98
CA LEU A 540 0.72 10.32 -3.92
C LEU A 540 0.64 11.75 -4.47
N THR A 541 -0.18 12.60 -3.88
CA THR A 541 -0.32 14.01 -4.26
C THR A 541 -0.19 14.90 -3.03
N LEU A 542 0.89 15.69 -2.98
CA LEU A 542 1.11 16.74 -2.00
C LEU A 542 0.99 18.11 -2.68
N ASP A 543 -0.13 18.79 -2.44
CA ASP A 543 -0.49 20.11 -2.97
C ASP A 543 -0.53 20.23 -4.51
N ARG A 544 0.64 20.25 -5.16
CA ARG A 544 0.82 20.24 -6.62
C ARG A 544 1.85 19.22 -7.11
N GLU A 545 2.57 18.58 -6.20
CA GLU A 545 3.56 17.58 -6.53
C GLU A 545 2.91 16.19 -6.55
N GLU A 546 3.21 15.44 -7.60
CA GLU A 546 2.86 14.03 -7.71
C GLU A 546 4.13 13.20 -7.47
N ILE A 547 4.01 12.24 -6.56
CA ILE A 547 5.09 11.34 -6.15
C ILE A 547 4.67 9.96 -6.64
N ASP A 548 5.38 9.43 -7.63
CA ASP A 548 5.19 8.05 -8.07
C ASP A 548 5.63 7.11 -6.93
N VAL A 549 4.82 6.10 -6.62
CA VAL A 549 5.12 5.03 -5.66
C VAL A 549 4.73 3.66 -6.20
N ALA A 550 4.47 3.53 -7.51
CA ALA A 550 4.05 2.28 -8.16
C ALA A 550 5.13 1.19 -8.14
N ASP A 551 6.35 1.54 -7.76
CA ASP A 551 7.47 0.62 -7.54
C ASP A 551 7.66 0.21 -6.06
N VAL A 552 6.98 0.86 -5.11
CA VAL A 552 7.02 0.55 -3.68
C VAL A 552 6.06 -0.62 -3.38
N ALA A 553 6.55 -1.84 -3.59
CA ALA A 553 5.72 -3.05 -3.59
C ALA A 553 5.00 -3.35 -2.26
N GLY A 554 5.48 -2.83 -1.11
CA GLY A 554 4.83 -2.98 0.19
C GLY A 554 3.49 -2.23 0.31
N ILE A 555 3.21 -1.24 -0.55
CA ILE A 555 1.94 -0.52 -0.54
C ILE A 555 0.87 -1.35 -1.26
N VAL A 556 0.20 -2.24 -0.51
CA VAL A 556 -0.79 -3.20 -1.05
C VAL A 556 -2.23 -2.69 -1.01
N ASP A 557 -2.56 -1.77 -0.10
CA ASP A 557 -3.91 -1.21 0.09
C ASP A 557 -3.95 0.30 -0.27
N PRO A 558 -4.94 0.80 -1.04
CA PRO A 558 -5.10 2.24 -1.28
C PRO A 558 -5.18 3.10 -0.02
N GLY A 559 -5.67 2.55 1.09
CA GLY A 559 -5.67 3.20 2.39
C GLY A 559 -4.29 3.32 3.02
N GLN A 560 -3.34 2.43 2.70
CA GLN A 560 -1.93 2.61 3.06
C GLN A 560 -1.34 3.73 2.22
N ALA A 561 -1.57 3.75 0.90
CA ALA A 561 -1.08 4.83 0.05
C ALA A 561 -1.58 6.21 0.50
N GLU A 562 -2.87 6.32 0.86
CA GLU A 562 -3.41 7.55 1.45
C GLU A 562 -2.70 7.88 2.78
N ALA A 563 -2.53 6.92 3.69
CA ALA A 563 -1.84 7.13 4.95
C ALA A 563 -0.37 7.55 4.76
N VAL A 564 0.38 6.96 3.82
CA VAL A 564 1.75 7.35 3.46
C VAL A 564 1.81 8.81 3.01
N ALA A 565 0.84 9.29 2.23
CA ALA A 565 0.80 10.71 1.84
C ALA A 565 0.63 11.65 3.06
N PHE A 566 -0.16 11.25 4.06
CA PHE A 566 -0.31 12.02 5.30
C PHE A 566 0.90 11.89 6.23
N CYS A 567 1.52 10.70 6.32
CA CYS A 567 2.77 10.47 7.02
C CYS A 567 3.91 11.34 6.46
N LEU A 568 4.11 11.32 5.14
CA LEU A 568 5.10 12.17 4.46
C LEU A 568 4.83 13.66 4.71
N ARG A 569 3.56 14.09 4.75
CA ARG A 569 3.23 15.47 5.11
C ARG A 569 3.55 15.78 6.57
N ALA A 570 3.25 14.88 7.50
CA ALA A 570 3.56 15.05 8.92
C ALA A 570 5.08 15.14 9.13
N LEU A 571 5.87 14.32 8.44
CA LEU A 571 7.33 14.42 8.43
C LEU A 571 7.80 15.80 7.96
N LEU A 572 7.41 16.20 6.74
CA LEU A 572 7.80 17.46 6.11
C LEU A 572 7.39 18.72 6.88
N GLU A 573 6.26 18.70 7.59
CA GLU A 573 5.69 19.89 8.25
C GLU A 573 5.85 19.91 9.78
N GLN A 574 6.21 18.78 10.42
CA GLN A 574 6.13 18.63 11.89
C GLN A 574 7.20 17.73 12.55
N ARG A 575 8.10 17.09 11.80
CA ARG A 575 9.15 16.22 12.38
C ARG A 575 10.54 16.49 11.83
N PHE A 576 10.68 16.75 10.53
CA PHE A 576 11.95 17.18 9.96
C PHE A 576 12.34 18.55 10.55
N ASP A 577 13.55 18.63 11.09
CA ASP A 577 14.09 19.75 11.86
C ASP A 577 15.44 20.26 11.31
N GLY A 578 16.13 19.45 10.49
CA GLY A 578 17.49 19.72 10.04
C GLY A 578 18.58 19.30 11.04
N GLU A 579 18.23 18.54 12.08
CA GLU A 579 19.15 18.05 13.13
C GLU A 579 19.04 16.52 13.30
N SER A 580 17.82 15.98 13.24
CA SER A 580 17.50 14.56 13.40
C SER A 580 17.65 13.77 12.09
N SER A 581 18.14 12.53 12.17
CA SER A 581 18.22 11.65 11.00
C SER A 581 16.85 11.20 10.50
N LEU A 582 16.77 10.77 9.24
CA LEU A 582 15.55 10.20 8.66
C LEU A 582 15.03 8.99 9.47
N ALA A 583 15.93 8.13 9.98
CA ALA A 583 15.57 6.99 10.81
C ALA A 583 14.88 7.43 12.12
N GLN A 584 15.47 8.38 12.86
CA GLN A 584 14.87 8.93 14.08
C GLN A 584 13.50 9.59 13.82
N CYS A 585 13.37 10.34 12.72
CA CYS A 585 12.09 10.94 12.33
C CYS A 585 11.00 9.89 12.00
N LEU A 586 11.40 8.69 11.55
CA LEU A 586 10.49 7.58 11.28
C LEU A 586 10.12 6.81 12.56
N GLU A 587 11.08 6.62 13.48
CA GLU A 587 10.83 6.06 14.82
C GLU A 587 9.84 6.93 15.62
N ASP A 588 10.03 8.26 15.64
CA ASP A 588 9.12 9.22 16.25
C ASP A 588 7.71 9.21 15.62
N LEU A 589 7.63 8.93 14.32
CA LEU A 589 6.36 8.80 13.60
C LEU A 589 5.66 7.47 13.92
N GLU A 590 6.41 6.37 14.01
CA GLU A 590 5.90 5.05 14.41
C GLU A 590 5.31 5.12 15.82
N ALA A 591 6.06 5.68 16.78
CA ALA A 591 5.60 5.88 18.16
C ALA A 591 4.30 6.70 18.22
N LEU A 592 4.19 7.80 17.47
CA LEU A 592 2.95 8.59 17.36
C LEU A 592 1.77 7.73 16.84
N LEU A 593 2.01 6.88 15.84
CA LEU A 593 0.97 6.01 15.27
C LEU A 593 0.59 4.84 16.20
N ASP A 594 1.45 4.44 17.13
CA ASP A 594 1.13 3.47 18.18
C ASP A 594 0.35 4.09 19.35
N GLU A 595 0.71 5.31 19.78
CA GLU A 595 0.05 6.00 20.89
C GLU A 595 -1.32 6.59 20.50
N GLU A 596 -1.38 7.33 19.40
CA GLU A 596 -2.58 8.08 18.97
C GLU A 596 -3.36 7.41 17.82
N GLY A 597 -2.76 6.42 17.15
CA GLY A 597 -3.35 5.73 16.01
C GLY A 597 -3.31 6.52 14.70
N LEU A 598 -3.94 5.96 13.66
CA LEU A 598 -3.95 6.54 12.29
C LEU A 598 -4.61 7.93 12.16
N ASP A 599 -5.26 8.43 13.20
CA ASP A 599 -5.83 9.78 13.22
C ASP A 599 -4.76 10.86 13.45
N ALA A 600 -3.63 10.53 14.07
CA ALA A 600 -2.60 11.48 14.49
C ALA A 600 -1.97 12.26 13.33
N VAL A 601 -1.80 11.58 12.18
CA VAL A 601 -1.27 12.19 10.94
C VAL A 601 -2.33 12.90 10.11
N ALA A 602 -3.61 12.85 10.50
CA ALA A 602 -4.68 13.56 9.82
C ALA A 602 -4.65 15.07 10.14
N ALA A 603 -5.27 15.89 9.30
CA ALA A 603 -5.41 17.31 9.62
C ALA A 603 -6.33 17.51 10.85
N PRO A 604 -6.07 18.48 11.74
CA PRO A 604 -6.82 18.66 12.98
C PRO A 604 -8.34 18.64 12.80
N GLY A 605 -9.02 17.83 13.62
CA GLY A 605 -10.47 17.65 13.57
C GLY A 605 -10.99 16.74 12.44
N GLN A 606 -10.13 16.23 11.55
CA GLN A 606 -10.52 15.22 10.57
C GLN A 606 -10.43 13.82 11.16
N ARG A 607 -11.42 12.97 10.81
CA ARG A 607 -11.41 11.53 11.08
C ARG A 607 -11.34 10.80 9.75
N PRO A 608 -10.14 10.47 9.22
CA PRO A 608 -10.00 9.82 7.93
C PRO A 608 -10.76 8.50 7.93
N ALA A 609 -11.64 8.29 6.95
CA ALA A 609 -12.48 7.09 6.95
C ALA A 609 -11.66 5.83 6.62
N PHE A 610 -10.75 5.89 5.65
CA PHE A 610 -10.15 4.72 5.00
C PHE A 610 -8.61 4.78 4.93
N PHE A 611 -7.93 5.18 6.01
CA PHE A 611 -6.50 4.91 6.16
C PHE A 611 -6.26 3.45 6.55
N ALA A 612 -5.10 2.92 6.19
CA ALA A 612 -4.54 1.66 6.67
C ALA A 612 -3.08 1.89 7.09
N ARG A 613 -2.58 1.18 8.11
CA ARG A 613 -1.21 1.44 8.62
C ARG A 613 -0.14 1.09 7.56
N PRO A 614 0.71 2.04 7.17
CA PRO A 614 1.90 1.74 6.37
C PRO A 614 3.04 1.25 7.27
N ARG A 615 4.04 0.59 6.68
CA ARG A 615 5.31 0.30 7.37
C ARG A 615 6.25 1.50 7.22
N MET A 616 7.13 1.76 8.17
CA MET A 616 8.04 2.92 8.08
C MET A 616 9.00 2.84 6.88
N VAL A 617 9.43 1.63 6.47
CA VAL A 617 10.20 1.44 5.23
C VAL A 617 9.44 1.89 3.97
N ASP A 618 8.12 1.75 3.92
CA ASP A 618 7.29 2.21 2.79
C ASP A 618 7.07 3.75 2.84
N VAL A 619 7.05 4.34 4.05
CA VAL A 619 7.04 5.80 4.24
C VAL A 619 8.38 6.41 3.83
N ALA A 620 9.50 5.81 4.23
CA ALA A 620 10.85 6.18 3.81
C ALA A 620 10.98 6.13 2.27
N ALA A 621 10.48 5.08 1.64
CA ALA A 621 10.46 4.95 0.19
C ALA A 621 9.69 6.11 -0.50
N ALA A 622 8.62 6.63 0.11
CA ALA A 622 7.90 7.80 -0.39
C ALA A 622 8.65 9.12 -0.15
N VAL A 623 9.30 9.30 1.02
CA VAL A 623 10.24 10.42 1.29
C VAL A 623 11.30 10.48 0.19
N ASN A 624 11.91 9.34 -0.12
CA ASN A 624 13.00 9.25 -1.09
C ASN A 624 12.60 9.47 -2.55
N ARG A 625 11.29 9.41 -2.85
CA ARG A 625 10.72 9.75 -4.16
C ARG A 625 10.23 11.19 -4.23
N TYR A 626 10.25 11.94 -3.12
CA TYR A 626 9.82 13.33 -3.05
C TYR A 626 10.83 14.27 -3.75
N ARG A 627 10.38 14.91 -4.84
CA ARG A 627 11.25 15.68 -5.78
C ARG A 627 11.76 17.02 -5.24
N SER A 628 11.24 17.43 -4.08
CA SER A 628 11.58 18.65 -3.36
C SER A 628 12.08 18.35 -1.94
N LEU A 629 12.56 17.12 -1.69
CA LEU A 629 13.33 16.79 -0.49
C LEU A 629 14.65 17.56 -0.50
N GLU A 630 14.96 18.21 0.62
CA GLU A 630 16.21 18.92 0.89
C GLU A 630 16.84 18.34 2.17
N LEU A 631 18.17 18.39 2.29
CA LEU A 631 18.96 17.84 3.40
C LEU A 631 19.90 18.93 3.94
N ALA A 632 20.31 18.78 5.20
CA ALA A 632 21.19 19.73 5.91
C ALA A 632 22.64 19.75 5.38
#